data_AF-A0A6I1JUP9-F1
#
_entry.id   AF-A0A6I1JUP9-F1
#
_cell.length_a   1.000
_cell.length_b   1.000
_cell.length_c   1.000
_cell.angle_alpha   90.00
_cell.angle_beta   90.00
_cell.angle_gamma   90.00
#
_symmetry.space_group_name_H-M   'P 1'
#
loop_
_entity.id
_entity.type
_entity.pdbx_description
1 polymer ?
#
loop_
_entity_poly.entity_id
_entity_poly.type
_entity_poly.pdbx_seq_one_letter_code
_entity_poly.pdbx_strand_id
1 'polypeptide(L)'
;MGAVTTLLIATRNAHKVGEIAAILGPGFRCLSLADAGDLPPVVEDAPTFAGNAVKKAETVARALSPRPPETSGRLFVLADDSGLEVDALGGAPGVHSARFAAPDAGTGGNSPDADNNA
;
A
#
# COMPACT_ATOMS: atom_id res chain seq x y z
N MET A 1 -12.92 -6.95 27.93
CA MET A 1 -12.56 -6.84 26.50
C MET A 1 -11.43 -5.81 26.42
N GLY A 2 -10.27 -6.20 25.89
CA GLY A 2 -9.16 -5.26 25.69
C GLY A 2 -9.53 -4.18 24.67
N ALA A 3 -8.87 -3.03 24.72
CA ALA A 3 -9.10 -1.98 23.74
C ALA A 3 -8.76 -2.47 22.33
N VAL A 4 -9.69 -2.34 21.39
CA VAL A 4 -9.47 -2.65 19.97
C VAL A 4 -8.68 -1.50 19.34
N THR A 5 -7.57 -1.82 18.69
CA THR A 5 -6.75 -0.81 18.00
C THR A 5 -7.24 -0.64 16.57
N THR A 6 -7.53 0.59 16.17
CA THR A 6 -7.89 0.91 14.78
C THR A 6 -6.63 1.10 13.95
N LEU A 7 -6.53 0.37 12.84
CA LEU A 7 -5.42 0.40 11.91
C LEU A 7 -5.95 0.68 10.51
N LEU A 8 -5.44 1.70 9.84
CA LEU A 8 -5.71 1.95 8.43
C LEU A 8 -4.64 1.28 7.57
N ILE A 9 -5.06 0.44 6.63
CA ILE A 9 -4.21 -0.18 5.62
C ILE A 9 -4.24 0.72 4.38
N ALA A 10 -3.08 1.29 4.03
CA ALA A 10 -2.89 2.23 2.93
C ALA A 10 -2.93 1.55 1.54
N THR A 11 -4.01 0.82 1.26
CA THR A 11 -4.29 0.21 -0.04
C THR A 11 -5.77 0.33 -0.41
N ARG A 12 -6.04 0.35 -1.71
CA ARG A 12 -7.39 0.19 -2.28
C ARG A 12 -7.68 -1.26 -2.71
N ASN A 13 -6.71 -2.16 -2.61
CA ASN A 13 -6.88 -3.56 -2.97
C ASN A 13 -7.60 -4.31 -1.84
N ALA A 14 -8.88 -4.66 -2.06
CA ALA A 14 -9.71 -5.36 -1.08
C ALA A 14 -9.15 -6.75 -0.70
N HIS A 15 -8.47 -7.44 -1.63
CA HIS A 15 -7.85 -8.73 -1.35
C HIS A 15 -6.72 -8.58 -0.32
N LYS A 16 -5.83 -7.60 -0.52
CA LYS A 16 -4.75 -7.29 0.44
C LYS A 16 -5.29 -6.92 1.82
N VAL A 17 -6.37 -6.13 1.86
CA VAL A 17 -7.02 -5.77 3.14
C VAL A 17 -7.50 -7.02 3.87
N GLY A 18 -8.12 -7.96 3.15
CA GLY A 18 -8.58 -9.23 3.70
C GLY A 18 -7.44 -10.10 4.26
N GLU A 19 -6.35 -10.24 3.50
CA GLU A 19 -5.16 -11.02 3.92
C GLU A 19 -4.52 -10.42 5.18
N ILE A 20 -4.28 -9.11 5.19
CA ILE A 20 -3.66 -8.42 6.33
C ILE A 20 -4.57 -8.50 7.58
N ALA A 21 -5.88 -8.27 7.42
CA ALA A 21 -6.83 -8.37 8.51
C ALA A 21 -6.88 -9.79 9.11
N ALA A 22 -6.80 -10.82 8.26
CA ALA A 22 -6.74 -12.21 8.72
C ALA A 22 -5.47 -12.51 9.53
N ILE A 23 -4.31 -11.99 9.11
CA ILE A 23 -3.04 -12.13 9.83
C ILE A 23 -3.09 -11.42 11.20
N LEU A 24 -3.62 -10.19 11.24
CA LEU A 24 -3.68 -9.38 12.46
C LEU A 24 -4.72 -9.87 13.47
N GLY A 25 -5.81 -10.48 12.97
CA GLY A 25 -6.86 -11.05 13.80
C GLY A 25 -7.74 -10.01 14.52
N PRO A 26 -8.61 -10.46 15.44
CA PRO A 26 -9.69 -9.65 16.00
C PRO A 26 -9.24 -8.56 16.99
N GLY A 27 -7.94 -8.49 17.32
CA GLY A 27 -7.38 -7.41 18.14
C GLY A 27 -7.33 -6.06 17.41
N PHE A 28 -7.46 -6.08 16.09
CA PHE A 28 -7.38 -4.91 15.23
C PHE A 28 -8.69 -4.68 14.47
N ARG A 29 -9.13 -3.42 14.43
CA ARG A 29 -10.13 -2.95 13.47
C ARG A 29 -9.39 -2.41 12.26
N CYS A 30 -9.37 -3.18 11.18
CA CYS A 30 -8.73 -2.77 9.92
C CYS A 30 -9.67 -1.89 9.09
N LEU A 31 -9.19 -0.72 8.70
CA LEU A 31 -9.79 0.18 7.72
C LEU A 31 -8.91 0.18 6.45
N SER A 32 -9.44 0.65 5.33
CA SER A 32 -8.75 0.75 4.04
C SER A 32 -8.81 2.18 3.49
N LEU A 33 -8.10 2.44 2.40
CA LEU A 33 -8.23 3.73 1.70
C LEU A 33 -9.64 3.96 1.13
N ALA A 34 -10.44 2.91 0.94
CA ALA A 34 -11.84 3.06 0.54
C ALA A 34 -12.71 3.67 1.66
N ASP A 35 -12.30 3.50 2.92
CA ASP A 35 -12.99 4.05 4.10
C ASP A 35 -12.54 5.48 4.45
N ALA A 36 -11.41 5.92 3.88
CA ALA A 36 -10.71 7.15 4.26
C ALA A 36 -11.13 8.40 3.44
N GLY A 37 -12.04 8.22 2.47
CA GLY A 37 -12.45 9.28 1.55
C GLY A 37 -11.41 9.58 0.48
N ASP A 38 -11.49 10.77 -0.12
CA ASP A 38 -10.61 11.14 -1.23
C ASP A 38 -9.27 11.63 -0.69
N LEU A 39 -8.22 10.87 -1.01
CA LEU A 39 -6.84 11.12 -0.59
C LEU A 39 -5.95 11.31 -1.82
N PRO A 40 -4.92 12.17 -1.74
CA PRO A 40 -4.02 12.38 -2.85
C PRO A 40 -3.37 11.06 -3.28
N PRO A 41 -3.11 10.87 -4.59
CA PRO A 41 -2.41 9.68 -5.06
C PRO A 41 -1.01 9.62 -4.44
N VAL A 42 -0.60 8.43 -4.00
CA VAL A 42 0.77 8.20 -3.56
C VAL A 42 1.62 7.87 -4.78
N VAL A 43 2.70 8.61 -4.98
CA VAL A 43 3.68 8.32 -6.03
C VAL A 43 4.68 7.28 -5.51
N GLU A 44 4.74 6.12 -6.16
CA GLU A 44 5.62 4.98 -5.79
C GLU A 44 6.89 4.99 -6.66
N ASP A 45 7.81 5.89 -6.31
CA ASP A 45 9.07 6.15 -7.03
C ASP A 45 10.32 5.71 -6.25
N ALA A 46 10.15 5.05 -5.11
CA ALA A 46 11.28 4.58 -4.33
C ALA A 46 11.91 3.34 -5.00
N PRO A 47 13.24 3.17 -4.89
CA PRO A 47 13.94 2.05 -5.53
C PRO A 47 13.76 0.71 -4.82
N THR A 48 13.04 0.67 -3.69
CA THR A 48 12.84 -0.55 -2.89
C THR A 48 11.40 -0.66 -2.41
N PHE A 49 10.93 -1.89 -2.20
CA PHE A 49 9.61 -2.15 -1.62
C PHE A 49 9.44 -1.47 -0.27
N ALA A 50 10.44 -1.59 0.61
CA ALA A 50 10.43 -0.93 1.92
C ALA A 50 10.30 0.60 1.79
N GLY A 51 10.98 1.21 0.83
CA GLY A 51 10.87 2.64 0.56
C GLY A 51 9.47 3.06 0.12
N ASN A 52 8.85 2.32 -0.81
CA ASN A 52 7.48 2.58 -1.24
C ASN A 52 6.47 2.37 -0.12
N ALA A 53 6.64 1.31 0.68
CA ALA A 53 5.78 1.05 1.84
C ALA A 53 5.86 2.19 2.86
N VAL A 54 7.05 2.64 3.25
CA VAL A 54 7.23 3.78 4.16
C VAL A 54 6.59 5.04 3.58
N LYS A 55 6.86 5.36 2.32
CA LYS A 55 6.29 6.54 1.65
C LYS A 55 4.76 6.50 1.65
N LYS A 56 4.15 5.36 1.30
CA LYS A 56 2.70 5.15 1.36
C LYS A 56 2.13 5.41 2.75
N ALA A 57 2.71 4.80 3.78
CA ALA A 57 2.23 4.96 5.15
C ALA A 57 2.32 6.41 5.62
N GLU A 58 3.45 7.09 5.38
CA GLU A 58 3.66 8.46 5.80
C GLU A 58 2.76 9.45 5.07
N THR A 59 2.63 9.33 3.74
CA THR A 59 1.77 10.23 2.95
C THR A 59 0.32 10.14 3.43
N VAL A 60 -0.19 8.93 3.62
CA VAL A 60 -1.57 8.71 4.10
C VAL A 60 -1.74 9.19 5.53
N ALA A 61 -0.79 8.91 6.43
CA ALA A 61 -0.84 9.39 7.81
C ALA A 61 -0.88 10.92 7.90
N ARG A 62 -0.04 11.61 7.11
CA ARG A 62 -0.03 13.09 7.05
C ARG A 62 -1.32 13.66 6.49
N ALA A 63 -1.90 13.02 5.47
CA ALA A 63 -3.15 13.47 4.87
C ALA A 63 -4.35 13.33 5.83
N LEU A 64 -4.35 12.28 6.66
CA LEU A 64 -5.44 12.01 7.60
C LEU A 64 -5.33 12.73 8.94
N SER A 65 -4.19 13.35 9.24
CA SER A 65 -3.97 14.05 10.51
C SER A 65 -3.20 15.35 10.31
N PRO A 66 -3.88 16.47 10.01
CA PRO A 66 -3.26 17.78 9.89
C PRO A 66 -2.94 18.46 11.25
N ARG A 67 -3.23 17.81 12.41
CA ARG A 67 -3.00 18.37 13.76
C ARG A 67 -2.21 17.42 14.66
N PRO A 68 -1.45 17.95 15.65
CA PRO A 68 -0.59 17.15 16.53
C PRO A 68 -1.39 16.13 17.37
N PRO A 69 -0.76 15.01 17.78
CA PRO A 69 -1.40 13.77 18.23
C PRO A 69 -2.05 13.84 19.63
N GLU A 70 -2.21 15.02 20.22
CA GLU A 70 -2.53 15.14 21.64
C GLU A 70 -4.04 15.07 21.94
N THR A 71 -4.91 15.18 20.93
CA THR A 71 -6.38 15.22 21.16
C THR A 71 -7.25 14.37 20.23
N SER A 72 -6.71 13.72 19.21
CA SER A 72 -7.45 12.76 18.38
C SER A 72 -6.96 11.34 18.65
N GLY A 73 -7.90 10.40 18.80
CA GLY A 73 -7.58 8.98 18.99
C GLY A 73 -6.51 8.51 17.99
N ARG A 74 -5.47 7.84 18.49
CA ARG A 74 -4.31 7.43 17.69
C ARG A 74 -4.78 6.53 16.53
N LEU A 75 -4.72 7.05 15.30
CA LEU A 75 -4.90 6.26 14.09
C LEU A 75 -3.53 5.80 13.62
N PHE A 76 -3.32 4.48 13.57
CA PHE A 76 -2.12 3.90 13.00
C PHE A 76 -2.33 3.67 11.51
N VAL A 77 -1.29 3.89 10.70
CA VAL A 77 -1.31 3.60 9.27
C VAL A 77 -0.27 2.53 8.97
N LEU A 78 -0.72 1.45 8.33
CA LEU A 78 0.11 0.37 7.80
C LEU A 78 0.11 0.46 6.27
N ALA A 79 1.25 0.25 5.64
CA ALA A 79 1.34 0.09 4.20
C ALA A 79 2.18 -1.14 3.87
N ASP A 80 1.91 -1.69 2.70
CA ASP A 80 2.62 -2.81 2.11
C ASP A 80 3.05 -2.44 0.69
N ASP A 81 4.21 -2.93 0.27
CA ASP A 81 4.63 -2.91 -1.13
C ASP A 81 5.19 -4.27 -1.52
N SER A 82 4.71 -4.80 -2.64
CA SER A 82 4.95 -6.18 -3.04
C SER A 82 5.26 -6.25 -4.53
N GLY A 83 6.11 -7.18 -4.92
CA GLY A 83 6.42 -7.46 -6.31
C GLY A 83 7.12 -8.80 -6.48
N LEU A 84 7.50 -9.08 -7.72
CA LEU A 84 8.30 -10.22 -8.12
C LEU A 84 9.75 -9.76 -8.30
N GLU A 85 10.69 -10.53 -7.74
CA GLU A 85 12.11 -10.39 -8.01
C GLU A 85 12.62 -11.71 -8.59
N VAL A 86 13.32 -11.64 -9.72
CA VAL A 86 13.89 -12.82 -10.39
C VAL A 86 15.41 -12.72 -10.38
N ASP A 87 16.07 -13.67 -9.73
CA ASP A 87 17.54 -13.72 -9.59
C ASP A 87 18.26 -13.64 -10.95
N ALA A 88 17.77 -14.39 -11.94
CA ALA A 88 18.34 -14.42 -13.29
C ALA A 88 18.21 -13.09 -14.05
N LEU A 89 17.29 -12.22 -13.62
CA LEU A 89 17.07 -10.88 -14.17
C LEU A 89 17.66 -9.78 -13.26
N GLY A 90 18.51 -10.14 -12.31
CA GLY A 90 19.10 -9.19 -11.36
C GLY A 90 18.05 -8.52 -10.46
N GLY A 91 16.98 -9.24 -10.13
CA GLY A 91 15.90 -8.74 -9.28
C GLY A 91 14.76 -8.05 -10.03
N ALA A 92 14.83 -7.90 -11.36
CA ALA A 92 13.69 -7.41 -12.13
C ALA A 92 12.52 -8.42 -12.08
N PRO A 93 11.24 -7.96 -12.14
CA PRO A 93 10.80 -6.57 -12.31
C PRO A 93 10.88 -5.68 -11.04
N GLY A 94 11.00 -6.27 -9.84
CA GLY A 94 11.14 -5.53 -8.58
C GLY A 94 9.95 -4.60 -8.31
N VAL A 95 10.22 -3.36 -7.88
CA VAL A 95 9.20 -2.32 -7.63
C VAL A 95 8.35 -1.95 -8.85
N HIS A 96 8.74 -2.39 -10.05
CA HIS A 96 8.01 -2.18 -11.29
C HIS A 96 7.04 -3.33 -11.62
N SER A 97 6.89 -4.32 -10.76
CA SER A 97 6.08 -5.54 -11.02
C SER A 97 4.69 -5.25 -11.57
N ALA A 98 3.97 -4.28 -11.01
CA ALA A 98 2.61 -3.95 -11.45
C ALA A 98 2.56 -3.22 -12.81
N ARG A 99 3.70 -2.75 -13.32
CA ARG A 99 3.83 -1.91 -14.53
C ARG A 99 5.00 -2.35 -15.41
N PHE A 100 5.31 -3.64 -15.40
CA PHE A 100 6.49 -4.15 -16.07
C PHE A 100 6.34 -4.05 -17.59
N ALA A 101 5.14 -4.34 -18.11
CA ALA A 101 4.79 -4.19 -19.52
C ALA A 101 4.31 -2.78 -19.93
N ALA A 102 4.23 -1.84 -18.98
CA ALA A 102 3.69 -0.50 -19.25
C ALA A 102 4.52 0.31 -20.26
N PRO A 103 5.87 0.23 -20.28
CA PRO A 103 6.68 0.87 -21.30
C PRO A 103 6.32 0.39 -22.73
N ASP A 104 5.98 -0.88 -22.88
CA ASP A 104 5.64 -1.49 -24.18
C ASP A 104 4.22 -1.13 -24.64
N ALA A 105 3.31 -0.88 -23.70
CA ALA A 105 1.92 -0.50 -23.95
C ALA A 105 1.72 1.01 -24.22
N GLY A 106 2.74 1.85 -23.98
CA GLY A 106 2.65 3.31 -24.12
C GLY A 106 1.71 3.98 -23.11
N THR A 107 1.28 3.26 -22.06
CA THR A 107 0.36 3.72 -21.04
C THR A 107 1.12 4.05 -19.75
N GLY A 108 0.87 5.23 -19.18
CA GLY A 108 1.37 5.57 -17.85
C GLY A 108 0.50 4.89 -16.78
N GLY A 109 1.10 4.11 -15.88
CA GLY A 109 0.40 3.46 -14.77
C GLY A 109 0.67 1.97 -14.68
N ASN A 110 -0.20 1.24 -13.98
CA ASN A 110 -0.12 -0.23 -13.90
C ASN A 110 -0.58 -0.86 -15.22
N SER A 111 0.04 -1.98 -15.58
CA SER A 111 -0.38 -2.82 -16.69
C SER A 111 -1.37 -3.89 -16.21
N PRO A 112 -2.28 -4.35 -17.09
CA PRO A 112 -3.09 -5.54 -16.84
C PRO A 112 -2.22 -6.76 -16.51
N ASP A 113 -2.73 -7.66 -15.67
CA ASP A 113 -2.03 -8.90 -15.32
C ASP A 113 -1.71 -9.75 -16.56
N ALA A 114 -2.59 -9.74 -17.57
CA ALA A 114 -2.35 -10.45 -18.82
C ALA A 114 -1.10 -9.94 -19.55
N ASP A 115 -0.84 -8.63 -19.52
CA ASP A 115 0.29 -8.01 -20.19
C ASP A 115 1.58 -8.21 -19.36
N ASN A 116 1.49 -8.16 -18.03
CA ASN A 116 2.64 -8.43 -17.16
C ASN A 116 3.09 -9.90 -17.17
N ASN A 117 2.23 -10.83 -17.60
CA ASN A 117 2.48 -12.27 -17.61
C ASN A 117 2.74 -12.84 -19.02
N ALA A 118 2.80 -11.99 -20.06
CA ALA A 118 3.00 -12.39 -21.46
C ALA A 118 4.48 -12.66 -21.78
#